data_AF-A0A2T0AQ75-F1
#
_entry.id   AF-A0A2T0AQ75-F1
#
_cell.length_a   1.000
_cell.length_b   1.000
_cell.length_c   1.000
_cell.angle_alpha   90.00
_cell.angle_beta   90.00
_cell.angle_gamma   90.00
#
_symmetry.space_group_name_H-M   'P 1'
#
loop_
_entity.id
_entity.type
_entity.pdbx_description
1 polymer ?
#
loop_
_entity_poly.entity_id
_entity_poly.type
_entity_poly.pdbx_seq_one_letter_code
_entity_poly.pdbx_strand_id
1 'polypeptide(L)' 'MHWLDKLRQVLRLDEEEFSLWPEIAATAPDGVKQIINSMLEREKKEMDDIRKILQVYGGTPGYPDPYSGFAEEGNK' A
#
# COMPACT_ATOMS: atom_id res chain seq x y z
N MET A 1 -6.19 -17.87 -6.69
CA MET A 1 -6.47 -16.60 -5.97
C MET A 1 -5.83 -15.49 -6.79
N HIS A 2 -6.56 -14.43 -7.14
CA HIS A 2 -6.03 -13.38 -8.00
C HIS A 2 -5.03 -12.51 -7.21
N TRP A 3 -4.01 -11.94 -7.85
CA TRP A 3 -2.99 -11.14 -7.16
C TRP A 3 -3.60 -9.87 -6.50
N LEU A 4 -4.68 -9.33 -7.06
CA LEU A 4 -5.45 -8.24 -6.41
C LEU A 4 -6.08 -8.68 -5.09
N ASP A 5 -6.56 -9.92 -4.98
CA ASP A 5 -7.09 -10.45 -3.72
C ASP A 5 -5.99 -10.59 -2.68
N LYS A 6 -4.77 -10.92 -3.12
CA LYS A 6 -3.58 -10.94 -2.26
C LYS A 6 -3.19 -9.54 -1.80
N LEU A 7 -3.25 -8.52 -2.67
CA LEU A 7 -3.00 -7.14 -2.25
C LEU A 7 -4.05 -6.62 -1.27
N ARG A 8 -5.33 -6.96 -1.46
CA ARG A 8 -6.38 -6.65 -0.46
C ARG A 8 -6.13 -7.35 0.86
N GLN A 9 -5.65 -8.59 0.81
CA GLN A 9 -5.27 -9.35 2.01
C GLN A 9 -4.08 -8.70 2.72
N VAL A 10 -3.04 -8.28 2.00
CA VAL A 10 -1.88 -7.57 2.56
C VAL A 10 -2.33 -6.27 3.22
N LEU A 11 -3.07 -5.42 2.51
CA LEU A 11 -3.54 -4.14 3.06
C LEU A 11 -4.33 -4.31 4.37
N ARG A 12 -5.14 -5.37 4.47
CA ARG A 12 -5.86 -5.67 5.71
C ARG A 12 -4.91 -6.07 6.85
N LEU A 13 -3.91 -6.90 6.56
CA LEU A 13 -2.92 -7.30 7.56
C LEU A 13 -2.10 -6.09 8.03
N ASP A 14 -1.72 -5.20 7.11
CA ASP A 14 -1.01 -3.96 7.42
C ASP A 14 -1.88 -3.04 8.29
N GLU A 15 -3.18 -2.93 8.02
CA GLU A 15 -4.12 -2.16 8.85
C GLU A 15 -4.24 -2.74 10.28
N GLU A 16 -4.29 -4.07 10.41
CA GLU A 16 -4.27 -4.75 11.70
C GLU A 16 -2.94 -4.52 12.44
N GLU A 17 -1.80 -4.66 11.76
CA GLU A 17 -0.46 -4.37 12.32
C GLU A 17 -0.33 -2.91 12.75
N PHE A 18 -0.74 -1.96 11.91
CA PHE A 18 -0.66 -0.53 12.17
C PHE A 18 -1.43 -0.14 13.44
N SER A 19 -2.53 -0.83 13.74
CA SER A 19 -3.34 -0.59 14.94
C SER A 19 -2.66 -1.03 16.25
N LEU A 20 -1.77 -2.03 16.20
CA LEU A 20 -1.10 -2.59 17.37
C LEU A 20 0.12 -1.75 17.80
N TRP A 21 0.80 -1.12 16.85
CA TRP A 21 2.02 -0.36 17.11
C TRP A 21 1.85 0.78 18.12
N PRO A 22 0.76 1.58 18.14
CA PRO A 22 0.50 2.56 19.19
C PRO A 22 0.38 1.96 20.59
N GLU A 23 -0.25 0.78 20.71
CA GLU A 23 -0.40 0.08 22.00
C GLU A 23 0.97 -0.39 22.51
N ILE A 24 1.81 -0.91 21.62
CA ILE A 24 3.19 -1.30 21.94
C ILE A 24 3.99 -0.05 22.33
N ALA A 25 3.92 1.02 21.55
CA ALA A 25 4.65 2.26 21.82
C ALA A 25 4.26 2.91 23.15
N ALA A 26 3.00 2.76 23.60
CA ALA A 26 2.56 3.29 24.89
C ALA A 26 3.29 2.67 26.09
N THR A 27 3.75 1.43 25.97
CA THR A 27 4.43 0.69 27.06
C THR A 27 5.93 0.55 26.87
N ALA A 28 6.45 0.87 25.68
CA ALA A 28 7.84 0.71 25.33
C ALA A 28 8.76 1.82 25.89
N PRO A 29 10.06 1.59 26.03
CA PRO A 29 11.05 2.64 26.29
C PRO A 29 11.13 3.66 25.13
N ASP A 30 11.54 4.90 25.40
CA ASP A 30 11.51 5.99 24.40
C ASP A 30 12.34 5.70 23.13
N GLY A 31 13.49 5.01 23.26
CA GLY A 31 14.27 4.59 22.08
C GLY A 31 13.51 3.60 21.19
N VAL A 32 12.68 2.73 21.76
CA VAL A 32 11.82 1.80 21.02
C VAL A 32 10.65 2.56 20.39
N LYS A 33 10.05 3.53 21.08
CA LYS A 33 8.99 4.39 20.52
C LYS A 33 9.46 5.11 19.26
N GLN A 34 10.68 5.65 19.26
CA GLN A 34 11.26 6.32 18.09
C GLN A 34 11.36 5.37 16.90
N ILE A 35 11.83 4.13 17.13
CA ILE A 35 11.93 3.10 16.10
C ILE A 35 10.53 2.74 15.55
N ILE A 36 9.55 2.53 16.43
CA ILE A 36 8.16 2.21 16.04
C ILE A 36 7.57 3.33 15.18
N ASN A 37 7.74 4.59 15.58
CA ASN A 37 7.24 5.73 14.81
C ASN A 37 7.84 5.76 13.40
N SER A 38 9.16 5.54 13.27
CA SER A 38 9.80 5.44 11.95
C SER A 38 9.34 4.23 11.13
N MET A 39 8.96 3.13 11.77
CA MET A 39 8.35 1.98 11.08
C MET A 39 6.96 2.35 10.54
N LEU A 40 6.11 2.97 11.36
CA LEU A 40 4.77 3.40 10.98
C LEU A 40 4.76 4.41 9.81
N GLU A 41 5.74 5.31 9.75
CA GLU A 41 5.86 6.24 8.62
C GLU A 41 6.13 5.53 7.28
N ARG A 42 6.94 4.47 7.30
CA ARG A 42 7.22 3.66 6.11
C ARG A 42 6.02 2.79 5.73
N GLU A 43 5.42 2.14 6.72
CA GLU A 43 4.23 1.31 6.55
C GLU A 43 3.09 2.09 5.89
N LYS A 44 2.84 3.31 6.37
CA LYS A 44 1.82 4.19 5.80
C LYS A 44 2.04 4.46 4.30
N LYS A 45 3.29 4.66 3.89
CA LYS A 45 3.63 4.89 2.49
C LYS A 45 3.40 3.62 1.64
N GLU A 46 3.78 2.47 2.17
CA GLU A 46 3.57 1.18 1.50
C GLU A 46 2.09 0.89 1.30
N MET A 47 1.28 1.06 2.35
CA MET A 47 -0.18 0.92 2.28
C MET A 47 -0.80 1.88 1.26
N ASP A 48 -0.33 3.13 1.17
CA ASP A 48 -0.81 4.11 0.19
C ASP A 48 -0.45 3.71 -1.25
N ASP A 49 0.73 3.11 -1.47
CA ASP A 49 1.12 2.60 -2.78
C ASP A 49 0.30 1.36 -3.17
N ILE A 50 -0.02 0.46 -2.23
CA ILE A 50 -0.94 -0.66 -2.44
C ILE A 50 -2.35 -0.15 -2.80
N ARG A 51 -2.86 0.86 -2.10
CA ARG A 51 -4.16 1.50 -2.41
C ARG A 51 -4.18 2.09 -3.81
N LYS A 52 -3.10 2.74 -4.26
CA LYS A 52 -2.98 3.24 -5.64
C LYS A 52 -3.00 2.08 -6.64
N ILE A 53 -2.27 1.00 -6.40
CA ILE A 53 -2.28 -0.19 -7.27
C ILE A 53 -3.70 -0.76 -7.35
N LEU A 54 -4.41 -0.88 -6.23
CA LEU A 54 -5.80 -1.37 -6.20
C LEU A 54 -6.78 -0.39 -6.86
N GLN A 55 -6.54 0.92 -6.79
CA GLN A 55 -7.36 1.89 -7.52
C GLN A 55 -7.12 1.79 -9.03
N VAL A 56 -5.86 1.69 -9.45
CA VAL A 56 -5.48 1.56 -10.86
C VAL A 56 -5.98 0.23 -11.42
N TYR A 57 -5.83 -0.88 -10.68
CA TYR A 57 -6.00 -2.26 -11.15
C TYR A 57 -7.19 -3.04 -10.55
N GLY A 58 -7.99 -2.45 -9.65
CA GLY A 58 -9.06 -3.14 -8.93
C GLY A 58 -10.48 -2.92 -9.45
N GLY A 59 -10.68 -1.98 -10.37
CA GLY A 59 -11.99 -1.56 -10.88
C GLY A 59 -12.33 -2.02 -12.30
N THR A 60 -11.34 -2.44 -13.10
CA THR A 60 -11.56 -2.76 -14.53
C THR A 60 -11.73 -4.27 -14.76
N PRO A 61 -12.83 -4.71 -15.38
CA PRO A 61 -12.92 -6.07 -15.93
C PRO A 61 -11.94 -6.19 -17.12
N GLY A 62 -10.90 -7.02 -17.00
CA GLY A 62 -9.99 -7.35 -18.12
C GLY A 62 -8.91 -6.34 -18.48
N TYR A 63 -8.30 -5.65 -17.49
CA TYR A 63 -7.27 -4.61 -17.65
C TYR A 63 -6.41 -4.64 -18.94
N PRO A 64 -6.56 -3.65 -19.84
CA PRO A 64 -5.48 -3.20 -20.70
C PRO A 64 -4.57 -2.21 -19.95
N ASP A 65 -3.28 -2.31 -20.28
CA ASP A 65 -2.12 -1.63 -19.70
C ASP A 65 -2.19 -0.09 -19.80
N PRO A 66 -1.86 0.67 -18.72
CA PRO A 66 -1.74 2.13 -18.78
C PRO A 66 -0.63 2.67 -19.71
N TYR A 67 0.23 1.83 -20.29
CA TYR A 67 1.15 2.20 -21.37
C TYR A 67 0.53 2.20 -22.78
N SER A 68 -0.76 1.88 -22.92
CA SER A 68 -1.46 1.89 -24.22
C SER A 68 -1.55 3.28 -24.89
N GLY A 69 -1.19 4.35 -24.17
CA GLY A 69 -1.13 5.72 -24.67
C GLY A 69 0.24 6.16 -25.23
N PHE A 70 1.30 5.36 -25.13
CA PHE A 70 2.60 5.71 -25.74
C PHE A 70 2.61 5.51 -27.28
N ALA A 71 1.49 5.10 -27.88
CA ALA A 71 1.36 4.89 -29.32
C ALA A 71 0.94 6.14 -30.13
N GLU A 72 0.86 7.34 -29.52
CA GLU A 72 0.55 8.58 -30.25
C GLU A 72 1.71 9.57 -30.35
N GLU A 73 2.96 9.08 -30.33
CA GLU A 73 4.06 9.84 -30.94
C GLU A 73 4.06 9.58 -32.46
N GLY A 74 3.17 10.23 -33.19
CA GLY A 74 3.14 10.05 -34.65
C GLY A 74 1.94 10.58 -35.43
N ASN A 75 1.34 11.73 -35.10
CA ASN A 75 0.58 12.47 -36.13
C ASN A 75 0.36 13.97 -35.80
N LYS A 76 1.36 14.80 -36.08
CA LYS A 76 1.31 16.06 -36.87
C LYS A 76 2.49 16.97 -36.56
#